data_AF-A0A6C0NX25-F1
#
_entry.id   AF-A0A6C0NX25-F1
#
_cell.length_a   1.000
_cell.length_b   1.000
_cell.length_c   1.000
_cell.angle_alpha   90.00
_cell.angle_beta   90.00
_cell.angle_gamma   90.00
#
_symmetry.space_group_name_H-M   'P 1'
#
loop_
_entity.id
_entity.type
_entity.pdbx_description
1 polymer ?
#
loop_
_entity_poly.entity_id
_entity_poly.type
_entity_poly.pdbx_seq_one_letter_code
_entity_poly.pdbx_strand_id
1 'polypeptide(L)'
;MQDQAIKNEKLKQSVLRNFITEQGSIVHLPSQLKKRLIVLEHLANQLDARKKYSEKEINAFIKPLNEDFATIRRELFIHKFVNRENDIYEVNESKEWRDWKTLG
;
A
#
# COMPACT_ATOMS: atom_id res chain seq x y z
N MET A 1 7.91 22.66 -11.32
CA MET A 1 6.84 21.63 -11.21
C MET A 1 7.25 20.29 -11.83
N GLN A 2 7.81 20.26 -13.06
CA GLN A 2 8.31 19.02 -13.69
C GLN A 2 9.39 18.28 -12.88
N ASP A 3 10.36 19.00 -12.30
CA ASP A 3 11.48 18.37 -11.58
C ASP A 3 11.04 17.58 -10.33
N GLN A 4 10.02 18.05 -9.62
CA GLN A 4 9.53 17.37 -8.43
C GLN A 4 8.79 16.09 -8.79
N ALA A 5 8.01 16.10 -9.87
CA ALA A 5 7.33 14.90 -10.37
C ALA A 5 8.35 13.83 -10.80
N ILE A 6 9.42 14.23 -11.51
CA ILE A 6 10.50 13.32 -11.91
C ILE A 6 11.23 12.75 -10.69
N LYS A 7 11.53 13.58 -9.68
CA LYS A 7 12.15 13.12 -8.42
C LYS A 7 11.27 12.12 -7.69
N ASN A 8 9.97 12.40 -7.58
CA ASN A 8 8.99 11.53 -6.95
C ASN A 8 8.90 10.19 -7.68
N GLU A 9 8.85 10.18 -9.01
CA GLU A 9 8.81 8.93 -9.79
C GLU A 9 10.08 8.10 -9.60
N LYS A 10 11.26 8.73 -9.68
CA LYS A 10 12.54 8.05 -9.41
C LYS A 10 12.59 7.46 -8.00
N LEU A 11 12.11 8.19 -7.00
CA LEU A 11 12.01 7.70 -5.62
C LEU A 11 11.08 6.50 -5.53
N LYS A 12 9.87 6.59 -6.12
CA LYS A 12 8.89 5.50 -6.14
C LYS A 12 9.50 4.24 -6.74
N GLN A 13 10.10 4.34 -7.92
CA GLN A 13 10.73 3.20 -8.60
C GLN A 13 11.89 2.60 -7.80
N SER A 14 12.73 3.44 -7.19
CA SER A 14 13.83 2.99 -6.34
C SER A 14 13.33 2.26 -5.09
N VAL A 15 12.27 2.77 -4.44
CA VAL A 15 11.65 2.12 -3.29
C VAL A 15 11.06 0.77 -3.70
N LEU A 16 10.24 0.72 -4.75
CA LEU A 16 9.61 -0.54 -5.16
C LEU A 16 10.65 -1.61 -5.52
N ARG A 17 11.74 -1.25 -6.21
CA ARG A 17 12.85 -2.17 -6.51
C ARG A 17 13.52 -2.75 -5.26
N ASN A 18 13.58 -2.01 -4.17
CA ASN A 18 14.27 -2.42 -2.95
C ASN A 18 13.38 -3.24 -1.99
N PHE A 19 12.06 -3.10 -2.09
CA PHE A 19 11.12 -3.70 -1.12
C PHE A 19 10.15 -4.70 -1.73
N ILE A 20 9.98 -4.72 -3.06
CA ILE A 20 9.14 -5.66 -3.79
C ILE A 20 10.05 -6.60 -4.59
N THR A 21 9.84 -7.91 -4.43
CA THR A 21 10.56 -8.92 -5.20
C THR A 21 10.03 -8.99 -6.64
N GLU A 22 10.77 -9.66 -7.53
CA GLU A 22 10.32 -9.88 -8.91
C GLU A 22 9.00 -10.67 -8.98
N GLN A 23 8.69 -11.46 -7.95
CA GLN A 23 7.47 -12.24 -7.80
C GLN A 23 6.31 -11.41 -7.20
N GLY A 24 6.54 -10.14 -6.83
CA GLY A 24 5.54 -9.23 -6.27
C GLY A 24 5.40 -9.28 -4.74
N SER A 25 6.17 -10.11 -4.05
CA SER A 25 6.15 -10.20 -2.58
C SER A 25 6.91 -9.03 -1.94
N ILE A 26 6.54 -8.67 -0.72
CA ILE A 26 7.22 -7.64 0.08
C ILE A 26 8.28 -8.32 0.93
N VAL A 27 9.54 -7.92 0.76
CA VAL A 27 10.66 -8.44 1.58
C VAL A 27 10.45 -8.05 3.05
N HIS A 28 10.16 -6.78 3.30
CA HIS A 28 9.77 -6.23 4.60
C HIS A 28 9.13 -4.85 4.43
N LEU A 29 8.32 -4.41 5.39
CA LEU A 29 7.79 -3.04 5.36
C LEU A 29 8.90 -2.03 5.71
N PRO A 30 9.05 -0.94 4.93
CA PRO A 30 10.01 0.11 5.26
C PRO A 30 9.74 0.74 6.64
N SER A 31 10.81 1.02 7.38
CA SER A 31 10.74 1.77 8.64
C SER A 31 10.39 3.25 8.41
N GLN A 32 10.87 3.84 7.32
CA GLN A 32 10.56 5.22 6.93
C GLN A 32 9.14 5.32 6.37
N LEU A 33 8.31 6.18 6.98
CA LEU A 33 6.90 6.36 6.60
C LEU A 33 6.72 6.66 5.12
N LYS A 34 7.52 7.55 4.53
CA LYS A 34 7.43 7.92 3.10
C LYS A 34 7.60 6.70 2.18
N LYS A 35 8.59 5.86 2.45
CA LYS A 35 8.85 4.62 1.70
C LYS A 35 7.75 3.60 1.95
N ARG A 36 7.27 3.49 3.19
CA ARG A 36 6.17 2.59 3.56
C ARG A 36 4.90 2.92 2.78
N LEU A 37 4.52 4.18 2.71
CA LEU A 37 3.35 4.63 1.96
C LEU A 37 3.47 4.31 0.46
N ILE A 38 4.66 4.39 -0.12
CA ILE A 38 4.90 3.98 -1.52
C ILE A 38 4.61 2.48 -1.71
N VAL A 39 5.08 1.63 -0.78
CA VAL A 39 4.83 0.18 -0.83
C VAL A 39 3.35 -0.13 -0.63
N LEU A 40 2.69 0.53 0.34
CA LEU A 40 1.27 0.34 0.61
C LEU A 40 0.38 0.85 -0.54
N GLU A 41 0.73 1.98 -1.15
CA GLU A 41 0.06 2.50 -2.35
C GLU A 41 0.17 1.49 -3.50
N HIS A 42 1.34 0.87 -3.68
CA HIS A 42 1.52 -0.16 -4.70
C HIS A 42 0.66 -1.41 -4.46
N LEU A 43 0.49 -1.83 -3.20
CA LEU A 43 -0.43 -2.90 -2.83
C LEU A 43 -1.89 -2.53 -3.04
N ALA A 44 -2.29 -1.34 -2.58
CA ALA A 44 -3.68 -0.89 -2.66
C ALA A 44 -4.18 -0.78 -4.10
N ASN A 45 -3.29 -0.39 -5.04
CA ASN A 45 -3.60 -0.35 -6.47
C ASN A 45 -3.85 -1.73 -7.10
N GLN A 46 -3.51 -2.82 -6.43
CA GLN A 46 -3.80 -4.18 -6.90
C GLN A 46 -5.14 -4.72 -6.37
N LEU A 47 -5.76 -4.03 -5.41
CA LEU A 47 -7.11 -4.34 -4.95
C LEU A 47 -8.15 -3.76 -5.92
N ASP A 48 -9.21 -4.52 -6.18
CA ASP A 48 -10.39 -4.00 -6.90
C ASP A 48 -11.19 -3.06 -5.98
N ALA A 49 -11.25 -1.78 -6.36
CA ALA A 49 -11.94 -0.74 -5.61
C ALA A 49 -13.48 -0.84 -5.67
N ARG A 50 -14.04 -1.68 -6.55
CA ARG A 50 -15.48 -1.94 -6.62
C ARG A 50 -15.89 -3.14 -5.78
N LYS A 51 -14.93 -3.89 -5.24
CA LYS A 51 -15.16 -5.10 -4.46
C LYS A 51 -15.10 -4.80 -2.96
N LYS A 52 -16.00 -5.46 -2.23
CA LYS A 52 -15.94 -5.60 -0.77
C LYS A 52 -15.20 -6.89 -0.42
N TYR A 53 -14.30 -6.82 0.55
CA TYR A 53 -13.52 -7.96 1.01
C TYR A 53 -13.86 -8.26 2.45
N SER A 54 -14.23 -9.50 2.76
CA SER A 54 -14.21 -9.96 4.13
C SER A 54 -12.77 -9.97 4.69
N GLU A 55 -12.65 -9.99 6.01
CA GLU A 55 -11.34 -10.15 6.67
C GLU A 55 -10.54 -11.35 6.13
N LYS A 56 -11.23 -12.46 5.81
CA LYS A 56 -10.60 -13.66 5.23
C LYS A 56 -10.07 -13.42 3.82
N GLU A 57 -10.82 -12.72 2.98
CA GLU A 57 -10.42 -12.44 1.60
C GLU A 57 -9.26 -11.47 1.52
N ILE A 58 -9.28 -10.38 2.29
CA ILE A 58 -8.16 -9.44 2.31
C ILE A 58 -6.90 -10.11 2.88
N ASN A 59 -7.04 -10.99 3.87
CA ASN A 59 -5.91 -11.79 4.35
C ASN A 59 -5.36 -12.72 3.27
N ALA A 60 -6.24 -13.38 2.52
CA ALA A 60 -5.84 -14.26 1.42
C ALA A 60 -5.13 -13.50 0.30
N PHE A 61 -5.48 -12.23 0.07
CA PHE A 61 -4.79 -11.34 -0.86
C PHE A 61 -3.39 -10.96 -0.37
N ILE A 62 -3.23 -10.59 0.91
CA ILE A 62 -1.96 -10.06 1.44
C ILE A 62 -0.98 -11.19 1.80
N LYS A 63 -1.45 -12.33 2.30
CA LYS A 63 -0.62 -13.41 2.85
C LYS A 63 0.46 -13.95 1.88
N PRO A 64 0.19 -14.12 0.56
CA PRO A 64 1.22 -14.50 -0.40
C PRO A 64 2.31 -13.43 -0.60
N LEU A 65 2.01 -12.17 -0.26
CA LEU A 65 2.91 -11.04 -0.43
C LEU A 65 3.82 -10.87 0.78
N ASN A 66 3.35 -11.16 2.00
CA ASN A 66 4.16 -11.09 3.22
C ASN A 66 3.53 -11.92 4.35
N GLU A 67 4.38 -12.59 5.15
CA GLU A 67 3.94 -13.38 6.31
C GLU A 67 3.30 -12.51 7.41
N ASP A 68 3.72 -11.26 7.55
CA ASP A 68 3.11 -10.26 8.44
C ASP A 68 1.94 -9.52 7.75
N PHE A 69 1.02 -10.29 7.19
CA PHE A 69 -0.16 -9.78 6.51
C PHE A 69 -1.08 -8.96 7.45
N ALA A 70 -1.08 -9.29 8.74
CA ALA A 70 -1.86 -8.59 9.76
C ALA A 70 -1.37 -7.14 9.93
N THR A 71 -0.05 -6.91 9.99
CA THR A 71 0.51 -5.56 10.03
C THR A 71 0.20 -4.81 8.75
N ILE A 72 0.40 -5.40 7.57
CA ILE A 72 0.09 -4.74 6.29
C ILE A 72 -1.38 -4.31 6.24
N ARG A 73 -2.30 -5.23 6.58
CA ARG A 73 -3.75 -4.92 6.62
C ARG A 73 -4.06 -3.76 7.56
N ARG A 74 -3.41 -3.70 8.73
CA ARG A 74 -3.57 -2.61 9.68
C ARG A 74 -3.04 -1.28 9.11
N GLU A 75 -1.88 -1.29 8.47
CA GLU A 75 -1.28 -0.10 7.87
C GLU A 75 -2.09 0.43 6.68
N LEU A 76 -2.66 -0.45 5.85
CA LEU A 76 -3.59 -0.07 4.77
C LEU A 76 -4.78 0.72 5.32
N PHE A 77 -5.33 0.28 6.46
CA PHE A 77 -6.42 0.98 7.14
C PHE A 77 -5.97 2.31 7.77
N ILE A 78 -4.86 2.30 8.53
CA ILE A 78 -4.32 3.50 9.22
C ILE A 78 -4.02 4.62 8.21
N HIS A 79 -3.54 4.27 7.02
CA HIS A 79 -3.16 5.25 5.99
C HIS A 79 -4.24 5.49 4.94
N LYS A 80 -5.49 5.10 5.24
CA LYS A 80 -6.68 5.39 4.44
C LYS A 80 -6.64 4.81 3.03
N PHE A 81 -5.84 3.78 2.77
CA PHE A 81 -5.92 3.02 1.52
C PHE A 81 -7.20 2.18 1.47
N VAL A 82 -7.60 1.64 2.62
CA VAL A 82 -8.86 0.91 2.79
C VAL A 82 -9.62 1.45 3.99
N ASN A 83 -10.94 1.34 3.97
CA ASN A 83 -11.79 1.44 5.16
C ASN A 83 -12.15 0.05 5.67
N ARG A 84 -12.54 -0.05 6.95
CA ARG A 84 -13.09 -1.27 7.56
C ARG A 84 -14.38 -0.91 8.28
N GLU A 85 -15.47 -1.56 7.91
CA GLU A 85 -16.76 -1.47 8.58
C GLU A 85 -17.37 -2.87 8.71
N ASN A 86 -17.78 -3.27 9.91
CA ASN A 86 -18.34 -4.60 10.19
C ASN A 86 -17.50 -5.77 9.61
N ASP A 87 -16.17 -5.69 9.76
CA ASP A 87 -15.19 -6.66 9.24
C ASP A 87 -15.16 -6.81 7.71
N ILE A 88 -15.76 -5.85 7.01
CA ILE A 88 -15.70 -5.69 5.57
C ILE A 88 -14.74 -4.56 5.24
N TYR A 89 -13.84 -4.83 4.29
CA TYR A 89 -12.83 -3.93 3.80
C TYR A 89 -13.17 -3.46 2.39
N GLU A 90 -13.01 -2.16 2.16
CA GLU A 90 -13.27 -1.50 0.88
C GLU A 90 -12.12 -0.55 0.58
N VAL A 91 -11.70 -0.46 -0.68
CA VAL A 91 -10.65 0.48 -1.09
C VAL A 91 -11.26 1.88 -1.11
N ASN A 92 -10.61 2.83 -0.41
CA ASN A 92 -11.07 4.22 -0.41
C ASN A 92 -10.76 4.90 -1.74
N GLU A 93 -11.38 6.04 -2.01
CA GLU A 93 -10.99 6.83 -3.18
C GLU A 93 -9.53 7.29 -3.06
N SER A 94 -8.79 7.31 -4.17
CA SER A 94 -7.36 7.65 -4.16
C SER A 94 -7.06 9.05 -3.60
N LYS A 95 -8.04 9.97 -3.58
CA LYS A 95 -7.93 11.29 -2.97
C LYS A 95 -7.89 11.27 -1.44
N GLU A 96 -8.38 10.20 -0.82
CA GLU A 96 -8.42 10.01 0.63
C GLU A 96 -7.15 9.33 1.15
N TRP A 97 -6.36 8.74 0.27
CA TRP A 97 -5.15 8.02 0.63
C TRP A 97 -4.12 8.99 1.19
N ARG A 98 -3.34 8.53 2.17
CA ARG A 98 -2.24 9.33 2.70
C ARG A 98 -1.17 9.54 1.62
N ASP A 99 -1.07 10.77 1.12
CA ASP A 99 -0.14 11.10 0.04
C ASP A 99 1.31 11.26 0.55
N TRP A 100 2.16 10.31 0.18
CA TRP A 100 3.59 10.34 0.52
C TRP A 100 4.35 11.49 -0.12
N LYS A 101 3.83 12.11 -1.18
CA LYS A 101 4.44 13.26 -1.86
C LYS A 101 4.38 14.53 -1.01
N THR A 102 3.48 14.56 -0.03
CA THR A 102 3.35 15.66 0.95
C THR A 102 4.34 15.54 2.11
N LEU A 103 4.97 14.37 2.27
CA LEU A 103 5.99 14.17 3.31
C LEU A 103 7.33 14.79 2.87
N GLY A 104 8.04 15.40 3.82
CA GLY A 104 9.40 15.92 3.65
C GLY A 104 10.37 14.89 3.09
#